data_AF-A0A8X6U7Q3-F1
#
_entry.id   AF-A0A8X6U7Q3-F1
#
_cell.length_a   1.000
_cell.length_b   1.000
_cell.length_c   1.000
_cell.angle_alpha   90.00
_cell.angle_beta   90.00
_cell.angle_gamma   90.00
#
_symmetry.space_group_name_H-M   'P 1'
#
loop_
_entity.id
_entity.type
_entity.pdbx_description
1 polymer ?
#
loop_
_entity_poly.entity_id
_entity_poly.type
_entity_poly.pdbx_seq_one_letter_code
_entity_poly.pdbx_strand_id
1 'polypeptide(L)'
;MEIAKQKRKAARATYSRTVNKLQEILTSESPDVDDLEIHLGQLTEKYKDLKTSDEIFLNLLQKKAGITQAEYEKEYEIAQDYYEKLSMFKIKVKKAIASAETGNESSASPNPTWHPADGAHAAAKAKQNLPEIRLPQFDGDPHLGKWSLSGVALHFENTVRNIGYCEEKKRKLLPEYLRS
;
A
#
# COMPACT_ATOMS: atom_id res chain seq x y z
N MET A 1 -6.40 32.05 10.08
CA MET A 1 -6.00 31.37 8.83
C MET A 1 -4.48 31.32 8.66
N GLU A 2 -3.74 32.42 8.89
CA GLU A 2 -2.27 32.45 8.71
C GLU A 2 -1.50 31.44 9.58
N ILE A 3 -1.86 31.26 10.85
CA ILE A 3 -1.23 30.27 11.73
C ILE A 3 -1.35 28.84 11.15
N ALA A 4 -2.53 28.49 10.61
CA ALA A 4 -2.76 27.19 9.99
C ALA A 4 -1.91 27.00 8.73
N LYS A 5 -1.80 28.05 7.89
CA LYS A 5 -0.89 28.03 6.72
C LYS A 5 0.56 27.81 7.14
N GLN A 6 1.02 28.47 8.20
CA GLN A 6 2.39 28.35 8.69
C GLN A 6 2.68 26.94 9.22
N LYS A 7 1.79 26.36 10.04
CA LYS A 7 1.92 24.98 10.52
C LYS A 7 1.97 23.98 9.36
N ARG A 8 1.05 24.12 8.41
CA ARG A 8 0.99 23.30 7.19
C ARG A 8 2.28 23.39 6.37
N LYS A 9 2.82 24.61 6.18
CA LYS A 9 4.09 24.84 5.49
C LYS A 9 5.25 24.12 6.20
N ALA A 10 5.32 24.20 7.52
CA ALA A 10 6.34 23.51 8.31
C ALA A 10 6.22 21.98 8.18
N ALA A 11 5.01 21.43 8.29
CA ALA A 11 4.75 19.99 8.14
C ALA A 11 5.12 19.47 6.73
N ARG A 12 4.77 20.21 5.67
CA ARG A 12 5.19 19.90 4.29
C ARG A 12 6.71 19.90 4.16
N ALA A 13 7.39 20.88 4.75
CA ALA A 13 8.85 20.97 4.70
C ALA A 13 9.54 19.80 5.44
N THR A 14 9.01 19.35 6.57
CA THR A 14 9.55 18.16 7.27
C THR A 14 9.26 16.87 6.51
N TYR A 15 8.06 16.72 5.94
CA TYR A 15 7.70 15.59 5.10
C TYR A 15 8.63 15.49 3.89
N SER A 16 8.80 16.58 3.13
CA SER A 16 9.66 16.60 1.95
C SER A 16 11.13 16.30 2.26
N ARG A 17 11.66 16.77 3.39
CA ARG A 17 13.01 16.40 3.84
C ARG A 17 13.13 14.89 4.09
N THR A 18 12.15 14.29 4.73
CA THR A 18 12.13 12.85 5.02
C THR A 18 12.00 12.03 3.74
N VAL A 19 11.16 12.47 2.79
CA VAL A 19 11.06 11.88 1.45
C VAL A 19 12.40 11.89 0.74
N ASN A 20 13.09 13.03 0.72
CA ASN A 20 14.37 13.16 0.04
C ASN A 20 15.42 12.22 0.67
N LYS A 21 15.43 12.10 2.00
CA LYS A 21 16.33 11.18 2.70
C LYS A 21 16.02 9.72 2.38
N LEU A 22 14.74 9.33 2.41
CA LEU A 22 14.32 7.98 2.04
C LEU A 22 14.65 7.66 0.57
N GLN A 23 14.51 8.64 -0.32
CA GLN A 23 14.89 8.51 -1.72
C GLN A 23 16.39 8.31 -1.89
N GLU A 24 17.22 9.05 -1.16
CA GLU A 24 18.68 8.89 -1.15
C GLU A 24 19.07 7.46 -0.76
N ILE A 25 18.49 6.92 0.32
CA ILE A 25 18.73 5.54 0.77
C ILE A 25 18.32 4.54 -0.31
N LEU A 26 17.11 4.69 -0.89
CA LEU A 26 16.61 3.81 -1.95
C LEU A 26 17.46 3.82 -3.23
N THR A 27 18.20 4.90 -3.49
CA THR A 27 19.10 5.02 -4.66
C THR A 27 20.54 4.59 -4.37
N SER A 28 20.86 4.23 -3.12
CA SER A 28 22.17 3.70 -2.76
C SER A 28 22.43 2.36 -3.46
N GLU A 29 23.69 2.05 -3.73
CA GLU A 29 24.12 0.77 -4.32
C GLU A 29 23.79 -0.42 -3.41
N SER A 30 23.87 -0.21 -2.10
CA SER A 30 23.48 -1.17 -1.06
C SER A 30 22.61 -0.47 -0.02
N PRO A 31 21.29 -0.43 -0.21
CA PRO A 31 20.39 0.16 0.77
C PRO A 31 20.31 -0.71 2.03
N ASP A 32 20.58 -0.11 3.18
CA ASP A 32 20.38 -0.77 4.47
C ASP A 32 18.87 -0.90 4.76
N VAL A 33 18.45 -2.13 5.08
CA VAL A 33 17.05 -2.49 5.34
C VAL A 33 16.53 -1.78 6.59
N ASP A 34 17.33 -1.72 7.65
CA ASP A 34 16.93 -1.10 8.91
C ASP A 34 16.71 0.41 8.71
N ASP A 35 17.62 1.05 7.99
CA ASP A 35 17.51 2.46 7.62
C ASP A 35 16.26 2.75 6.77
N LEU A 36 15.92 1.88 5.82
CA LEU A 36 14.71 2.01 5.02
C LEU A 36 13.44 1.93 5.88
N GLU A 37 13.37 0.97 6.81
CA GLU A 37 12.23 0.80 7.71
C GLU A 37 12.07 2.00 8.65
N ILE A 38 13.16 2.45 9.27
CA ILE A 38 13.18 3.61 10.18
C ILE A 38 12.66 4.86 9.45
N HIS A 39 13.21 5.17 8.27
CA HIS A 39 12.84 6.37 7.53
C HIS A 39 11.42 6.28 6.93
N LEU A 40 10.95 5.08 6.59
CA LEU A 40 9.55 4.87 6.20
C LEU A 40 8.59 5.08 7.38
N GLY A 41 8.96 4.62 8.57
CA GLY A 41 8.23 4.85 9.81
C GLY A 41 8.12 6.34 10.12
N GLN A 42 9.24 7.06 10.08
CA GLN A 42 9.29 8.51 10.24
C GLN A 42 8.42 9.22 9.19
N LEU A 43 8.53 8.85 7.91
CA LEU A 43 7.72 9.45 6.85
C LEU A 43 6.22 9.25 7.10
N THR A 44 5.83 8.07 7.57
CA THR A 44 4.44 7.76 7.94
C THR A 44 3.96 8.62 9.10
N GLU A 45 4.79 8.85 10.11
CA GLU A 45 4.47 9.74 11.23
C GLU A 45 4.34 11.20 10.78
N LYS A 46 5.31 11.72 10.02
CA LYS A 46 5.26 13.09 9.47
C LYS A 46 4.05 13.30 8.55
N TYR A 47 3.61 12.26 7.84
CA TYR A 47 2.38 12.34 7.06
C TYR A 47 1.13 12.47 7.95
N LYS A 48 1.07 11.81 9.11
CA LYS A 48 -0.06 12.00 10.05
C LYS A 48 -0.17 13.45 10.48
N ASP A 49 0.95 14.06 10.88
CA ASP A 49 1.01 15.48 11.28
C ASP A 49 0.59 16.41 10.14
N LEU A 50 1.06 16.12 8.92
CA LEU A 50 0.69 16.86 7.72
C LEU A 50 -0.79 16.74 7.40
N LYS A 51 -1.34 15.51 7.43
CA LYS A 51 -2.76 15.23 7.20
C LYS A 51 -3.64 16.01 8.17
N THR A 52 -3.33 15.98 9.47
CA THR A 52 -4.05 16.78 10.47
C THR A 52 -3.96 18.29 10.18
N SER A 53 -2.79 18.77 9.76
CA SER A 53 -2.61 20.19 9.39
C SER A 53 -3.39 20.59 8.14
N ASP A 54 -3.43 19.72 7.11
CA ASP A 54 -4.20 19.92 5.89
C ASP A 54 -5.71 19.89 6.18
N GLU A 55 -6.19 18.94 6.99
CA GLU A 55 -7.61 18.86 7.42
C GLU A 55 -8.04 20.13 8.15
N ILE A 56 -7.24 20.62 9.10
CA ILE A 56 -7.53 21.89 9.80
C ILE A 56 -7.57 23.05 8.79
N PHE A 57 -6.63 23.10 7.85
CA PHE A 57 -6.58 24.16 6.86
C PHE A 57 -7.80 24.13 5.92
N LEU A 58 -8.16 22.96 5.40
CA LEU A 58 -9.32 22.78 4.50
C LEU A 58 -10.64 23.14 5.20
N ASN A 59 -10.80 22.75 6.46
CA ASN A 59 -11.96 23.15 7.27
C ASN A 59 -12.06 24.66 7.45
N LEU A 60 -10.93 25.35 7.66
CA LEU A 60 -10.89 26.82 7.74
C LEU A 60 -11.13 27.47 6.38
N LEU A 61 -10.69 26.83 5.30
CA LEU A 61 -10.85 27.30 3.94
C LEU A 61 -12.33 27.31 3.52
N GLN A 62 -13.07 26.22 3.82
CA GLN A 62 -14.52 26.14 3.56
C GLN A 62 -15.32 27.22 4.29
N LYS A 63 -14.89 27.62 5.49
CA LYS A 63 -15.55 28.66 6.29
C LYS A 63 -15.20 30.09 5.84
N LYS A 64 -14.26 30.25 4.91
CA LYS A 64 -13.80 31.56 4.44
C LYS A 64 -14.79 32.12 3.41
N ALA A 65 -15.30 33.31 3.67
CA ALA A 65 -16.11 34.03 2.70
C ALA A 65 -15.33 34.29 1.40
N GLY A 66 -15.99 34.08 0.26
CA GLY A 66 -15.42 34.34 -1.07
C GLY A 66 -14.41 33.30 -1.55
N ILE A 67 -14.32 32.13 -0.92
CA ILE A 67 -13.59 31.00 -1.50
C ILE A 67 -14.40 30.41 -2.66
N THR A 68 -13.75 30.15 -3.78
CA THR A 68 -14.35 29.43 -4.90
C THR A 68 -14.18 27.92 -4.72
N GLN A 69 -15.08 27.14 -5.33
CA GLN A 69 -14.98 25.69 -5.32
C GLN A 69 -13.66 25.20 -5.95
N ALA A 70 -13.23 25.82 -7.04
CA ALA A 70 -11.96 25.48 -7.71
C ALA A 70 -10.73 25.73 -6.83
N GLU A 71 -10.72 26.79 -6.01
CA GLU A 71 -9.63 27.04 -5.06
C GLU A 71 -9.59 25.99 -3.95
N TYR A 72 -10.76 25.53 -3.48
CA TYR A 72 -10.84 24.46 -2.49
C TYR A 72 -10.35 23.13 -3.07
N GLU A 73 -10.83 22.75 -4.25
CA GLU A 73 -10.46 21.50 -4.94
C GLU A 73 -8.95 21.44 -5.19
N LYS A 74 -8.35 22.52 -5.67
CA LYS A 74 -6.90 22.61 -5.84
C LYS A 74 -6.14 22.33 -4.53
N GLU A 75 -6.58 22.90 -3.41
CA GLU A 75 -5.93 22.67 -2.11
C GLU A 75 -6.17 21.25 -1.59
N TYR A 76 -7.31 20.65 -1.92
CA TYR A 76 -7.62 19.25 -1.61
C TYR A 76 -6.74 18.28 -2.42
N GLU A 77 -6.59 18.51 -3.73
CA GLU A 77 -5.71 17.73 -4.61
C GLU A 77 -4.27 17.77 -4.12
N ILE A 78 -3.76 18.95 -3.76
CA ILE A 78 -2.42 19.09 -3.18
C ILE A 78 -2.27 18.22 -1.92
N ALA A 79 -3.29 18.12 -1.08
CA ALA A 79 -3.24 17.26 0.11
C ALA A 79 -3.23 15.76 -0.24
N GLN A 80 -3.96 15.36 -1.30
CA GLN A 80 -3.95 13.98 -1.81
C GLN A 80 -2.60 13.58 -2.42
N ASP A 81 -1.91 14.48 -3.12
CA ASP A 81 -0.59 14.19 -3.70
C ASP A 81 0.42 13.69 -2.65
N TYR A 82 0.37 14.23 -1.43
CA TYR A 82 1.23 13.78 -0.32
C TYR A 82 0.87 12.36 0.16
N TYR A 83 -0.40 11.97 0.10
CA TYR A 83 -0.84 10.61 0.41
C TYR A 83 -0.36 9.61 -0.66
N GLU A 84 -0.55 9.97 -1.93
CA GLU A 84 -0.10 9.15 -3.06
C GLU A 84 1.40 8.94 -3.02
N LYS A 85 2.15 10.01 -2.73
CA LYS A 85 3.60 9.95 -2.57
C LYS A 85 4.01 9.01 -1.43
N LEU A 86 3.37 9.07 -0.27
CA LEU A 86 3.62 8.13 0.82
C LEU A 86 3.36 6.69 0.39
N SER A 87 2.25 6.44 -0.31
CA SER A 87 1.86 5.12 -0.79
C SER A 87 2.87 4.55 -1.77
N MET A 88 3.38 5.37 -2.70
CA MET A 88 4.46 4.98 -3.60
C MET A 88 5.73 4.59 -2.84
N PHE A 89 6.15 5.37 -1.84
CA PHE A 89 7.34 5.04 -1.05
C PHE A 89 7.17 3.76 -0.24
N LYS A 90 5.99 3.53 0.36
CA LYS A 90 5.67 2.25 1.03
C LYS A 90 5.87 1.06 0.11
N ILE A 91 5.43 1.16 -1.15
CA ILE A 91 5.60 0.08 -2.13
C ILE A 91 7.07 -0.08 -2.51
N LYS A 92 7.79 1.02 -2.77
CA LYS A 92 9.22 0.97 -3.14
C LYS A 92 10.07 0.34 -2.05
N VAL A 93 9.87 0.76 -0.79
CA VAL A 93 10.60 0.20 0.36
C VAL A 93 10.31 -1.29 0.52
N LYS A 94 9.04 -1.71 0.49
CA LYS A 94 8.69 -3.14 0.56
C LYS A 94 9.37 -3.97 -0.52
N LYS A 95 9.46 -3.45 -1.75
CA LYS A 95 10.15 -4.12 -2.85
C LYS A 95 11.66 -4.20 -2.61
N ALA A 96 12.27 -3.14 -2.10
CA ALA A 96 13.70 -3.12 -1.78
C ALA A 96 14.05 -4.15 -0.69
N ILE A 97 13.24 -4.22 0.38
CA ILE A 97 13.41 -5.18 1.47
C ILE A 97 13.26 -6.62 0.96
N ALA A 98 12.17 -6.91 0.24
CA ALA A 98 11.97 -8.24 -0.34
C ALA A 98 13.12 -8.65 -1.28
N SER A 99 13.66 -7.71 -2.06
CA SER A 99 14.82 -7.97 -2.93
C SER A 99 16.08 -8.30 -2.12
N ALA A 100 16.30 -7.62 -0.99
CA ALA A 100 17.44 -7.90 -0.10
C ALA A 100 17.33 -9.29 0.55
N GLU A 101 16.13 -9.69 0.96
CA GLU A 101 15.85 -11.01 1.55
C GLU A 101 16.04 -12.16 0.55
N THR A 102 15.55 -11.98 -0.69
CA THR A 102 15.72 -12.98 -1.76
C THR A 102 17.14 -13.03 -2.34
N GLY A 103 17.96 -11.99 -2.12
CA GLY A 103 19.34 -11.91 -2.59
C GLY A 103 20.30 -12.90 -1.94
N ASN A 104 19.85 -13.67 -0.94
CA ASN A 104 20.63 -14.72 -0.29
C ASN A 104 20.34 -16.14 -0.81
N GLU A 105 19.39 -16.29 -1.74
CA GLU A 105 19.12 -17.56 -2.44
C GLU A 105 19.22 -17.35 -3.97
N SER A 106 20.40 -17.66 -4.51
CA SER A 106 20.68 -18.02 -5.91
C SER A 106 20.01 -17.21 -7.04
N SER A 107 20.85 -16.41 -7.71
CA SER A 107 20.93 -16.26 -9.18
C SER A 107 19.71 -16.66 -10.02
N ALA A 108 19.05 -15.65 -10.59
CA ALA A 108 18.44 -15.57 -11.93
C ALA A 108 17.06 -14.89 -11.86
N SER A 109 17.06 -13.57 -11.96
CA SER A 109 15.88 -12.83 -12.41
C SER A 109 15.94 -12.72 -13.94
N PRO A 110 15.05 -13.36 -14.71
CA PRO A 110 14.88 -13.00 -16.11
C PRO A 110 14.01 -11.74 -16.15
N ASN A 111 14.63 -10.58 -16.37
CA ASN A 111 13.90 -9.41 -16.86
C ASN A 111 13.20 -9.79 -18.17
N PRO A 112 11.87 -9.57 -18.33
CA PRO A 112 11.23 -9.73 -19.62
C PRO A 112 11.56 -8.50 -20.46
N THR A 113 12.75 -8.50 -21.06
CA THR A 113 13.11 -7.52 -22.07
C THR A 113 12.39 -7.93 -23.35
N TRP A 114 11.31 -7.22 -23.68
CA TRP A 114 10.67 -7.28 -24.99
C TRP A 114 11.61 -6.67 -26.04
N HIS A 115 12.46 -7.49 -26.63
CA HIS A 115 13.07 -7.20 -27.93
C HIS A 115 12.83 -8.38 -28.88
N PRO A 116 12.39 -8.13 -30.12
CA PRO A 116 12.33 -9.17 -31.13
C PRO A 116 13.74 -9.40 -31.64
N ALA A 117 14.29 -10.58 -31.40
CA ALA A 117 15.55 -10.99 -32.00
C ALA A 117 15.34 -12.30 -32.75
N ASP A 118 15.29 -12.18 -34.07
CA ASP A 118 15.77 -13.20 -34.98
C ASP A 118 17.20 -13.60 -34.58
N GLY A 119 17.49 -14.91 -34.60
CA GLY A 119 18.88 -15.40 -34.58
C GLY A 119 19.23 -16.33 -33.41
N ALA A 120 19.00 -17.62 -33.68
CA ALA A 120 19.63 -18.82 -33.11
C ALA A 120 20.75 -18.65 -32.06
N HIS A 121 20.50 -19.16 -30.85
CA HIS A 121 21.52 -19.83 -30.04
C HIS A 121 20.93 -21.06 -29.35
N ALA A 122 21.64 -22.18 -29.49
CA ALA A 122 21.22 -23.52 -29.11
C ALA A 122 20.98 -23.67 -27.60
N ALA A 123 19.72 -23.84 -27.21
CA ALA A 123 19.36 -24.31 -25.89
C ALA A 123 19.49 -25.84 -25.82
N ALA A 124 20.39 -26.33 -24.98
CA ALA A 124 20.41 -27.72 -24.55
C ALA A 124 19.03 -28.05 -23.92
N LYS A 125 18.22 -28.84 -24.64
CA LYS A 125 16.90 -29.28 -24.19
C LYS A 125 17.06 -30.26 -23.02
N ALA A 126 17.01 -29.76 -21.80
CA ALA A 126 16.60 -30.59 -20.67
C ALA A 126 15.14 -31.03 -20.94
N LYS A 127 14.94 -32.29 -21.30
CA LYS A 127 13.61 -32.91 -21.43
C LYS A 127 12.99 -33.01 -20.05
N GLN A 128 12.35 -31.94 -19.60
CA GLN A 128 11.40 -32.04 -18.50
C GLN A 128 10.15 -32.72 -19.03
N ASN A 129 9.98 -34.01 -18.71
CA ASN A 129 8.73 -34.71 -18.97
C ASN A 129 7.69 -34.19 -17.97
N LEU A 130 6.88 -33.21 -18.37
CA LEU A 130 5.69 -32.85 -17.61
C LEU A 130 4.64 -33.97 -17.80
N PRO A 131 3.90 -34.35 -16.75
CA PRO A 131 2.77 -35.26 -16.90
C PRO A 131 1.71 -34.62 -17.82
N GLU A 132 1.12 -35.43 -18.69
CA GLU A 132 0.08 -35.01 -19.63
C GLU A 132 -1.19 -34.62 -18.85
N ILE A 133 -1.45 -33.32 -18.72
CA ILE A 133 -2.70 -32.82 -18.14
C ILE A 133 -3.76 -32.86 -19.23
N ARG A 134 -4.73 -33.77 -19.10
CA ARG A 134 -5.92 -33.76 -19.95
C ARG A 134 -6.94 -32.82 -19.34
N LEU A 135 -7.13 -31.67 -19.98
CA LEU A 135 -8.24 -30.78 -19.67
C LEU A 135 -9.53 -31.47 -20.17
N PRO A 136 -10.56 -31.64 -19.32
CA PRO A 136 -11.85 -32.11 -19.80
C PRO A 136 -12.41 -31.12 -20.81
N GLN A 137 -12.95 -31.63 -21.92
CA GLN A 137 -13.65 -30.78 -22.88
C GLN A 137 -14.90 -30.22 -22.21
N PHE A 138 -15.02 -28.89 -22.29
CA PHE A 138 -16.21 -28.17 -21.86
C PHE A 138 -17.34 -28.46 -22.85
N ASP A 139 -18.18 -29.45 -22.53
CA ASP A 139 -19.42 -29.72 -23.25
C ASP A 139 -20.47 -28.75 -22.71
N GLY A 140 -20.63 -27.61 -23.40
CA GLY A 140 -21.32 -26.43 -22.90
C GLY A 140 -22.79 -26.66 -22.59
N ASP A 141 -23.08 -27.22 -21.40
CA ASP A 141 -24.41 -27.25 -20.83
C ASP A 141 -24.64 -25.95 -20.03
N PRO A 142 -25.55 -25.06 -20.47
CA PRO A 142 -25.77 -23.75 -19.84
C PRO A 142 -26.57 -23.82 -18.54
N HIS A 143 -26.70 -24.98 -17.90
CA HIS A 143 -27.22 -25.09 -16.54
C HIS A 143 -26.19 -24.62 -15.49
N LEU A 144 -25.84 -23.32 -15.57
CA LEU A 144 -25.42 -22.55 -14.41
C LEU A 144 -26.60 -22.50 -13.44
N GLY A 145 -26.68 -23.53 -12.60
CA GLY A 145 -27.54 -23.58 -11.43
C GLY A 145 -27.35 -22.30 -10.64
N LYS A 146 -28.43 -21.51 -10.60
CA LYS A 146 -28.73 -20.40 -9.69
C LYS A 146 -27.68 -20.26 -8.58
N TRP A 147 -26.73 -19.35 -8.77
CA TRP A 147 -26.01 -18.76 -7.65
C TRP A 147 -27.02 -17.94 -6.86
N SER A 148 -27.75 -18.59 -5.95
CA SER A 148 -28.68 -17.88 -5.08
C SER A 148 -27.85 -16.94 -4.21
N LEU A 149 -28.26 -15.67 -4.16
CA LEU A 149 -27.67 -14.60 -3.36
C LEU A 149 -27.62 -14.92 -1.84
N SER A 150 -28.20 -16.03 -1.41
CA SER A 150 -28.17 -16.56 -0.05
C SER A 150 -26.77 -17.01 0.42
N GLY A 151 -25.88 -17.40 -0.50
CA GLY A 151 -24.56 -17.94 -0.14
C GLY A 151 -23.51 -16.88 0.20
N VAL A 152 -23.61 -15.69 -0.40
CA VAL A 152 -22.66 -14.59 -0.15
C VAL A 152 -22.94 -13.92 1.20
N ALA A 153 -24.19 -13.94 1.67
CA ALA A 153 -24.58 -13.39 2.97
C ALA A 153 -24.03 -14.21 4.17
N LEU A 154 -23.99 -15.54 4.07
CA LEU A 154 -23.54 -16.41 5.15
C LEU A 154 -22.03 -16.28 5.46
N HIS A 155 -21.19 -15.99 4.46
CA HIS A 155 -19.77 -15.79 4.69
C HIS A 155 -19.43 -14.44 5.33
N PHE A 156 -20.22 -13.39 5.04
CA PHE A 156 -20.04 -12.08 5.65
C PHE A 156 -20.48 -12.08 7.11
N GLU A 157 -21.62 -12.71 7.43
CA GLU A 157 -22.11 -12.81 8.81
C GLU A 157 -21.19 -13.62 9.72
N ASN A 158 -20.57 -14.71 9.23
CA ASN A 158 -19.65 -15.52 10.04
C ASN A 158 -18.35 -14.78 10.38
N THR A 159 -17.88 -13.89 9.50
CA THR A 159 -16.69 -13.07 9.75
C THR A 159 -16.96 -12.00 10.81
N VAL A 160 -18.13 -11.35 10.77
CA VAL A 160 -18.53 -10.35 11.78
C VAL A 160 -18.76 -11.00 13.15
N ARG A 161 -19.35 -12.21 13.19
CA ARG A 161 -19.58 -12.95 14.44
C ARG A 161 -18.27 -13.38 15.12
N ASN A 162 -17.25 -13.77 14.33
CA ASN A 162 -15.92 -14.12 14.87
C ASN A 162 -15.13 -12.91 15.40
N ILE A 163 -15.29 -11.73 14.79
CA ILE A 163 -14.66 -10.49 15.28
C ILE A 163 -15.28 -10.08 16.64
N GLY A 164 -16.61 -10.17 16.77
CA GLY A 164 -17.30 -9.88 18.03
C GLY A 164 -16.93 -10.83 19.18
N TYR A 165 -16.74 -12.12 18.90
CA TYR A 165 -16.35 -13.11 19.92
C TYR A 165 -14.92 -12.92 20.44
N CYS A 166 -14.01 -12.43 19.60
CA CYS A 166 -12.63 -12.11 19.97
C CYS A 166 -12.51 -10.86 20.86
N GLU A 167 -13.32 -9.82 20.60
CA GLU A 167 -13.37 -8.60 21.43
C GLU A 167 -13.93 -8.87 22.84
N GLU A 168 -15.00 -9.68 22.94
CA GLU A 168 -15.62 -9.97 24.23
C GLU A 168 -14.76 -10.86 25.13
N LYS A 169 -13.99 -11.79 24.55
CA LYS A 169 -13.04 -12.63 25.29
C LYS A 169 -11.85 -11.82 25.82
N LYS A 170 -11.38 -10.80 25.09
CA LYS A 170 -10.36 -9.85 25.58
C LYS A 170 -10.87 -9.00 26.73
N ARG A 171 -12.15 -8.57 26.69
CA ARG A 171 -12.75 -7.76 27.75
C ARG A 171 -12.96 -8.54 29.06
N LYS A 172 -13.25 -9.84 28.97
CA LYS A 172 -13.42 -10.74 30.14
C LYS A 172 -12.10 -11.20 30.80
N LEU A 173 -10.96 -11.08 30.10
CA LEU A 173 -9.63 -11.43 30.61
C LEU A 173 -8.85 -10.24 31.18
N LEU A 174 -9.40 -9.02 31.12
CA LEU A 174 -8.79 -7.83 31.72
C LEU A 174 -9.06 -7.79 33.25
N PRO A 175 -8.01 -7.61 34.08
CA PRO A 175 -8.16 -7.42 35.52
C PRO A 175 -9.07 -6.23 35.86
N GLU A 176 -9.85 -6.34 36.95
CA GLU A 176 -10.92 -5.38 37.30
C GLU A 176 -10.46 -3.92 37.48
N TYR A 177 -9.18 -3.68 37.75
CA TYR A 177 -8.64 -2.32 37.93
C TYR A 177 -8.43 -1.53 36.63
N LEU A 178 -8.65 -2.13 35.45
CA LEU A 178 -8.51 -1.46 34.15
C LEU A 178 -9.85 -1.17 33.45
N ARG A 179 -10.98 -1.38 34.12
CA ARG A 179 -12.32 -0.99 33.60
C ARG A 179 -12.73 0.33 34.23
N SER A 180 -12.39 1.45 33.57
CA SER A 180 -12.90 2.79 33.89
C SER A 180 -13.52 3.45 32.66
#